data_AF-A0A7L4B077-F1
#
_entry.id   AF-A0A7L4B077-F1
#
_cell.length_a   1.000
_cell.length_b   1.000
_cell.length_c   1.000
_cell.angle_alpha   90.00
_cell.angle_beta   90.00
_cell.angle_gamma   90.00
#
_symmetry.space_group_name_H-M   'P 1'
#
loop_
_entity.id
_entity.type
_entity.pdbx_description
1 polymer ?
#
loop_
_entity_poly.entity_id
_entity_poly.type
_entity_poly.pdbx_seq_one_letter_code
_entity_poly.pdbx_strand_id
1 'polypeptide(L)'
;FFSKKRDMRRLIGFAIRDMWYKLGQNKICFIPGMVGPILEMTLIPEVELRKATIPIFFDMMLCEYQRTGEFRKFENEIILKLDHEVEGGRGDEHYMQLFESILTECARQYPAICTLVESFVSLVKGLLEKLLDYRTVMNDESKDNRMSCTVNLL
;
A
#
# COMPACT_ATOMS: atom_id res chain seq x y z
N PHE A 1 -21.21 17.70 -21.76
CA PHE A 1 -20.46 18.73 -21.01
C PHE A 1 -20.15 18.36 -19.54
N PHE A 2 -20.14 17.08 -19.13
CA PHE A 2 -19.92 16.70 -17.71
C PHE A 2 -18.84 15.61 -17.48
N SER A 3 -17.84 15.50 -18.36
CA SER A 3 -16.79 14.45 -18.29
C SER A 3 -15.41 14.97 -17.84
N LYS A 4 -15.36 16.02 -17.02
CA LYS A 4 -14.08 16.60 -16.57
C LYS A 4 -14.16 17.11 -15.13
N LYS A 5 -14.83 16.38 -14.24
CA LYS A 5 -14.48 16.48 -12.82
C LYS A 5 -13.06 15.92 -12.72
N ARG A 6 -12.07 16.81 -12.74
CA ARG A 6 -10.72 16.58 -12.23
C ARG A 6 -10.88 15.78 -10.95
N ASP A 7 -10.56 14.49 -10.97
CA ASP A 7 -10.53 13.72 -9.73
C ASP A 7 -9.44 14.37 -8.87
N MET A 8 -9.85 15.11 -7.84
CA MET A 8 -8.93 15.85 -7.00
C MET A 8 -7.94 14.90 -6.33
N ARG A 9 -8.33 13.63 -6.12
CA ARG A 9 -7.45 12.59 -5.57
C ARG A 9 -6.26 12.32 -6.48
N ARG A 10 -6.45 12.30 -7.80
CA ARG A 10 -5.35 12.20 -8.78
C ARG A 10 -4.40 13.38 -8.69
N LEU A 11 -4.96 14.58 -8.72
CA LEU A 11 -4.16 15.81 -8.70
C LEU A 11 -3.35 15.93 -7.42
N ILE A 12 -3.97 15.66 -6.28
CA ILE A 12 -3.31 15.67 -4.97
C ILE A 12 -2.25 14.56 -4.92
N GLY A 13 -2.57 13.35 -5.38
CA GLY A 13 -1.62 12.24 -5.40
C GLY A 13 -0.39 12.51 -6.26
N PHE A 14 -0.58 13.05 -7.47
CA PHE A 14 0.55 13.46 -8.32
C PHE A 14 1.34 14.62 -7.71
N ALA A 15 0.67 15.59 -7.08
CA ALA A 15 1.37 16.69 -6.41
C ALA A 15 2.22 16.19 -5.21
N ILE A 16 1.71 15.24 -4.42
CA ILE A 16 2.46 14.64 -3.30
C ILE A 16 3.64 13.83 -3.83
N ARG A 17 3.45 13.05 -4.90
CA ARG A 17 4.55 12.34 -5.58
C ARG A 17 5.63 13.33 -6.04
N ASP A 18 5.23 14.39 -6.74
CA ASP A 18 6.17 15.37 -7.27
C ASP A 18 6.90 16.12 -6.13
N MET A 19 6.20 16.40 -5.02
CA MET A 19 6.80 16.96 -3.80
C MET A 19 7.82 15.97 -3.21
N TRP A 20 7.48 14.69 -3.06
CA TRP A 20 8.37 13.67 -2.53
C TRP A 20 9.70 13.62 -3.29
N TYR A 21 9.66 13.61 -4.62
CA TYR A 21 10.87 13.61 -5.44
C TYR A 21 11.66 14.93 -5.36
N LYS A 22 11.00 16.06 -5.07
CA LYS A 22 11.66 17.36 -4.85
C LYS A 22 12.37 17.49 -3.49
N LEU A 23 12.09 16.62 -2.51
CA LEU A 23 12.73 16.68 -1.19
C LEU A 23 14.24 16.36 -1.24
N GLY A 24 14.72 15.67 -2.28
CA GLY A 24 16.13 15.34 -2.45
C GLY A 24 16.71 14.58 -1.24
N GLN A 25 17.81 15.08 -0.68
CA GLN A 25 18.47 14.47 0.48
C GLN A 25 17.65 14.54 1.77
N ASN A 26 16.60 15.37 1.82
CA ASN A 26 15.78 15.55 3.02
C ASN A 26 14.72 14.47 3.19
N LYS A 27 14.48 13.61 2.19
CA LYS A 27 13.45 12.54 2.21
C LYS A 27 13.50 11.71 3.49
N ILE A 28 14.70 11.37 3.93
CA ILE A 28 14.90 10.52 5.10
C ILE A 28 14.42 11.14 6.42
N CYS A 29 14.31 12.47 6.52
CA CYS A 29 13.73 13.15 7.69
C CYS A 29 12.22 12.95 7.78
N PHE A 30 11.57 12.55 6.68
CA PHE A 30 10.15 12.29 6.59
C PHE A 30 9.79 10.81 6.73
N ILE A 31 10.80 9.93 6.83
CA ILE A 31 10.61 8.50 7.11
C ILE A 31 10.76 8.30 8.63
N PRO A 32 9.77 7.68 9.31
CA PRO A 32 8.65 6.92 8.75
C PRO A 32 7.34 7.73 8.54
N GLY A 33 7.26 8.99 8.97
CA GLY A 33 6.00 9.76 9.03
C GLY A 33 5.20 9.88 7.72
N MET A 34 5.84 9.79 6.56
CA MET A 34 5.16 9.82 5.24
C MET A 34 4.65 8.46 4.75
N VAL A 35 4.99 7.35 5.41
CA VAL A 35 4.58 6.01 4.96
C VAL A 35 3.05 5.87 4.97
N GLY A 36 2.38 6.26 6.06
CA GLY A 36 0.91 6.21 6.17
C GLY A 36 0.20 7.03 5.10
N PRO A 37 0.47 8.35 4.95
CA PRO A 37 -0.13 9.17 3.91
C PRO A 37 0.09 8.64 2.48
N ILE A 38 1.28 8.10 2.18
CA ILE A 38 1.52 7.47 0.86
C ILE A 38 0.70 6.18 0.72
N LEU A 39 0.61 5.36 1.76
CA LEU A 39 -0.18 4.12 1.77
C LEU A 39 -1.67 4.38 1.53
N GLU A 40 -2.25 5.37 2.20
CA GLU A 40 -3.66 5.73 1.97
C GLU A 40 -3.93 6.03 0.48
N MET A 41 -2.99 6.70 -0.20
CA MET A 41 -3.11 6.99 -1.62
C MET A 41 -2.94 5.76 -2.51
N THR A 42 -2.03 4.85 -2.16
CA THR A 42 -1.80 3.64 -2.94
C THR A 42 -2.98 2.66 -2.82
N LEU A 43 -3.78 2.76 -1.75
CA LEU A 43 -4.96 1.92 -1.56
C LEU A 43 -6.20 2.40 -2.33
N ILE A 44 -6.21 3.65 -2.84
CA ILE A 44 -7.28 4.15 -3.71
C ILE A 44 -7.39 3.25 -4.95
N PRO A 45 -8.60 2.76 -5.32
CA PRO A 45 -8.82 1.86 -6.45
C PRO A 45 -8.72 2.57 -7.79
N GLU A 46 -7.56 3.15 -8.06
CA GLU A 46 -7.25 3.87 -9.27
C GLU A 46 -5.85 3.50 -9.77
N VAL A 47 -5.81 2.71 -10.83
CA VAL A 47 -4.59 2.07 -11.35
C VAL A 47 -3.46 3.06 -11.64
N GLU A 48 -3.76 4.17 -12.30
CA GLU A 48 -2.74 5.17 -12.67
C GLU A 48 -2.15 5.85 -11.42
N LEU A 49 -2.97 6.11 -10.41
CA LEU A 49 -2.50 6.64 -9.14
C LEU A 49 -1.61 5.61 -8.42
N ARG A 50 -2.06 4.34 -8.33
CA ARG A 50 -1.27 3.24 -7.72
C ARG A 50 0.10 3.11 -8.36
N LYS A 51 0.14 3.04 -9.70
CA LYS A 51 1.40 2.93 -10.45
C LYS A 51 2.33 4.12 -10.24
N ALA A 52 1.78 5.30 -9.97
CA ALA A 52 2.56 6.51 -9.73
C ALA A 52 3.05 6.64 -8.28
N THR A 53 2.33 6.06 -7.30
CA THR A 53 2.64 6.22 -5.87
C THR A 53 3.37 5.02 -5.27
N ILE A 54 3.13 3.79 -5.73
CA ILE A 54 3.85 2.59 -5.23
C ILE A 54 5.38 2.72 -5.37
N PRO A 55 5.95 3.26 -6.47
CA PRO A 55 7.40 3.46 -6.57
C PRO A 55 8.01 4.33 -5.47
N ILE A 56 7.21 5.17 -4.81
CA ILE A 56 7.66 6.00 -3.67
C ILE A 56 8.12 5.11 -2.51
N PHE A 57 7.48 3.95 -2.28
CA PHE A 57 7.90 3.00 -1.26
C PHE A 57 9.29 2.44 -1.53
N PHE A 58 9.60 2.13 -2.80
CA PHE A 58 10.95 1.73 -3.17
C PHE A 58 11.97 2.84 -2.91
N ASP A 59 11.63 4.08 -3.27
CA ASP A 59 12.49 5.23 -3.03
C ASP A 59 12.70 5.49 -1.52
N MET A 60 11.70 5.23 -0.67
CA MET A 60 11.84 5.25 0.79
C MET A 60 12.82 4.17 1.29
N MET A 61 12.66 2.92 0.83
CA MET A 61 13.56 1.82 1.17
C MET A 61 15.00 2.13 0.75
N LEU A 62 15.18 2.60 -0.49
CA LEU A 62 16.49 2.95 -1.02
C LEU A 62 17.14 4.11 -0.25
N CYS A 63 16.36 5.14 0.10
CA CYS A 63 16.85 6.30 0.85
C CYS A 63 17.32 5.91 2.26
N GLU A 64 16.60 5.02 2.94
CA GLU A 64 17.00 4.51 4.25
C GLU A 64 18.23 3.59 4.14
N TYR A 65 18.18 2.63 3.20
CA TYR A 65 19.27 1.68 2.95
C TYR A 65 20.61 2.36 2.63
N GLN A 66 20.60 3.42 1.82
CA GLN A 66 21.81 4.18 1.51
C GLN A 66 22.48 4.80 2.74
N ARG A 67 21.76 4.96 3.85
CA ARG A 67 22.26 5.63 5.05
C ARG A 67 22.57 4.67 6.21
N THR A 68 21.86 3.55 6.29
CA THR A 68 21.98 2.60 7.42
C THR A 68 22.37 1.18 6.99
N GLY A 69 22.30 0.86 5.69
CA GLY A 69 22.46 -0.50 5.17
C GLY A 69 21.23 -1.39 5.31
N GLU A 70 20.11 -0.84 5.82
CA GLU A 70 18.82 -1.53 6.00
C GLU A 70 17.66 -0.53 5.86
N PHE A 71 16.40 -0.98 5.88
CA PHE A 71 15.23 -0.08 5.79
C PHE A 71 14.16 -0.36 6.87
N ARG A 72 14.60 -0.69 8.09
CA ARG A 72 13.72 -1.14 9.17
C ARG A 72 12.66 -0.11 9.58
N LYS A 73 12.93 1.20 9.51
CA LYS A 73 11.93 2.21 9.87
C LYS A 73 10.79 2.19 8.88
N PHE A 74 11.11 2.15 7.58
CA PHE A 74 10.11 1.98 6.54
C PHE A 74 9.34 0.65 6.70
N GLU A 75 10.06 -0.47 6.83
CA GLU A 75 9.47 -1.82 6.93
C GLU A 75 8.50 -1.96 8.11
N ASN A 76 8.89 -1.50 9.30
CA ASN A 76 8.02 -1.59 10.48
C ASN A 76 6.77 -0.73 10.33
N GLU A 77 6.92 0.49 9.80
CA GLU A 77 5.80 1.42 9.66
C GLU A 77 4.81 0.93 8.60
N ILE A 78 5.29 0.42 7.46
CA ILE A 78 4.39 -0.03 6.39
C ILE A 78 3.58 -1.26 6.82
N ILE A 79 4.19 -2.21 7.54
CA ILE A 79 3.48 -3.38 8.08
C ILE A 79 2.39 -2.93 9.05
N LEU A 80 2.76 -2.11 10.05
CA LEU A 80 1.82 -1.61 11.06
C LEU A 80 0.63 -0.86 10.45
N LYS A 81 0.89 -0.03 9.44
CA LYS A 81 -0.17 0.75 8.79
C LYS A 81 -1.00 -0.13 7.87
N LEU A 82 -0.40 -1.09 7.16
CA LEU A 82 -1.13 -1.95 6.23
C LEU A 82 -2.20 -2.79 6.94
N ASP A 83 -1.86 -3.36 8.10
CA ASP A 83 -2.82 -4.09 8.94
C ASP A 83 -4.05 -3.22 9.24
N HIS A 84 -3.83 -2.03 9.79
CA HIS A 84 -4.89 -1.09 10.12
C HIS A 84 -5.74 -0.68 8.91
N GLU A 85 -5.09 -0.42 7.77
CA GLU A 85 -5.76 0.06 6.58
C GLU A 85 -6.65 -1.00 5.93
N VAL A 86 -6.18 -2.26 5.89
CA VAL A 86 -6.89 -3.40 5.29
C VAL A 86 -8.02 -3.89 6.19
N GLU A 87 -7.81 -3.92 7.52
CA GLU A 87 -8.90 -4.14 8.49
C GLU A 87 -10.00 -3.08 8.36
N GLY A 88 -9.62 -1.83 8.03
CA GLY A 88 -10.53 -0.75 7.68
C GLY A 88 -11.26 -0.91 6.33
N GLY A 89 -11.10 -2.05 5.65
CA GLY A 89 -11.79 -2.40 4.41
C GLY A 89 -11.12 -1.90 3.13
N ARG A 90 -9.91 -1.33 3.21
CA ARG A 90 -9.14 -0.92 2.02
C ARG A 90 -8.30 -2.07 1.48
N GLY A 91 -7.69 -1.87 0.31
CA GLY A 91 -6.88 -2.89 -0.35
C GLY A 91 -7.70 -3.95 -1.09
N ASP A 92 -7.11 -4.48 -2.14
CA ASP A 92 -7.68 -5.50 -3.00
C ASP A 92 -6.56 -6.34 -3.64
N GLU A 93 -6.94 -7.44 -4.29
CA GLU A 93 -5.99 -8.33 -4.96
C GLU A 93 -5.19 -7.60 -6.05
N HIS A 94 -5.82 -6.65 -6.74
CA HIS A 94 -5.15 -5.85 -7.76
C HIS A 94 -4.05 -4.95 -7.17
N TYR A 95 -4.27 -4.37 -5.99
CA TYR A 95 -3.26 -3.61 -5.26
C TYR A 95 -2.07 -4.50 -4.89
N MET A 96 -2.33 -5.69 -4.36
CA MET A 96 -1.29 -6.65 -3.99
C MET A 96 -0.42 -7.04 -5.18
N GLN A 97 -1.03 -7.35 -6.33
CA GLN A 97 -0.32 -7.66 -7.57
C GLN A 97 0.53 -6.49 -8.07
N LEU A 98 -0.01 -5.27 -8.04
CA LEU A 98 0.74 -4.07 -8.43
C LEU A 98 1.90 -3.79 -7.48
N PHE A 99 1.69 -3.95 -6.17
CA PHE A 99 2.72 -3.78 -5.15
C PHE A 99 3.89 -4.73 -5.38
N GLU A 100 3.61 -6.02 -5.55
CA GLU A 100 4.62 -7.04 -5.85
C GLU A 100 5.36 -6.74 -7.16
N SER A 101 4.61 -6.51 -8.25
CA SER A 101 5.20 -6.31 -9.58
C SER A 101 6.11 -5.09 -9.63
N ILE A 102 5.64 -3.94 -9.14
CA ILE A 102 6.36 -2.67 -9.25
C ILE A 102 7.61 -2.68 -8.38
N LEU A 103 7.51 -3.12 -7.12
CA LEU A 103 8.66 -3.10 -6.22
C LEU A 103 9.73 -4.10 -6.65
N THR A 104 9.34 -5.27 -7.16
CA THR A 104 10.28 -6.24 -7.72
C THR A 104 10.98 -5.69 -8.96
N GLU A 105 10.25 -5.00 -9.85
CA GLU A 105 10.83 -4.36 -11.03
C GLU A 105 11.82 -3.24 -10.66
N CYS A 106 11.48 -2.42 -9.66
CA CYS A 106 12.39 -1.42 -9.13
C CYS A 106 13.65 -2.07 -8.52
N ALA A 107 13.49 -3.13 -7.72
CA ALA A 107 14.59 -3.82 -7.04
C ALA A 107 15.64 -4.38 -8.00
N ARG A 108 15.22 -4.91 -9.17
CA ARG A 108 16.13 -5.43 -10.20
C ARG A 108 17.13 -4.41 -10.73
N GLN A 109 16.80 -3.12 -10.64
CA GLN A 109 17.70 -2.04 -11.06
C GLN A 109 18.78 -1.73 -10.01
N TYR A 110 18.67 -2.25 -8.79
CA TYR A 110 19.56 -1.98 -7.66
C TYR A 110 20.01 -3.28 -6.97
N PRO A 111 21.03 -3.98 -7.53
CA PRO A 111 21.45 -5.29 -7.04
C PRO A 111 21.80 -5.34 -5.54
N ALA A 112 22.35 -4.25 -4.99
CA ALA A 112 22.79 -4.19 -3.58
C ALA A 112 21.64 -4.36 -2.58
N ILE A 113 20.44 -3.88 -2.90
CA ILE A 113 19.26 -3.96 -2.02
C ILE A 113 18.25 -5.02 -2.50
N CYS A 114 18.44 -5.58 -3.70
CA CYS A 114 17.46 -6.43 -4.39
C CYS A 114 16.94 -7.58 -3.51
N THR A 115 17.83 -8.35 -2.90
CA THR A 115 17.44 -9.49 -2.04
C THR A 115 16.65 -9.09 -0.80
N LEU A 116 16.97 -7.93 -0.21
CA LEU A 116 16.22 -7.40 0.93
C LEU A 116 14.82 -6.97 0.52
N VAL A 117 14.69 -6.29 -0.63
CA VAL A 117 13.39 -5.87 -1.16
C VAL A 117 12.53 -7.08 -1.57
N GLU A 118 13.11 -8.10 -2.21
CA GLU A 118 12.38 -9.33 -2.57
C GLU A 118 11.84 -10.05 -1.33
N SER A 119 12.64 -10.13 -0.26
CA SER A 119 12.23 -10.71 1.02
C SER A 119 11.08 -9.91 1.65
N PHE A 120 11.20 -8.58 1.63
CA PHE A 120 10.16 -7.66 2.11
C PHE A 120 8.86 -7.76 1.29
N VAL A 121 8.94 -7.82 -0.04
CA VAL A 121 7.78 -7.96 -0.92
C VAL A 121 7.05 -9.28 -0.64
N SER A 122 7.79 -10.38 -0.48
CA SER A 122 7.22 -11.68 -0.12
C SER A 122 6.49 -11.63 1.24
N LEU A 123 7.08 -10.96 2.23
CA LEU A 123 6.47 -10.76 3.54
C LEU A 123 5.15 -9.97 3.44
N VAL A 124 5.16 -8.81 2.78
CA VAL A 124 3.98 -7.94 2.66
C VAL A 124 2.88 -8.60 1.81
N LYS A 125 3.26 -9.35 0.77
CA LYS A 125 2.30 -10.14 -0.01
C LYS A 125 1.61 -11.17 0.86
N GLY A 126 2.35 -11.99 1.60
CA GLY A 126 1.76 -13.01 2.48
C GLY A 126 0.89 -12.41 3.60
N LEU A 127 1.19 -11.18 4.02
CA LEU A 127 0.34 -10.41 4.93
C LEU A 127 -0.97 -10.00 4.25
N LEU A 128 -0.90 -9.39 3.06
CA LEU A 128 -2.06 -8.98 2.28
C LEU A 128 -2.99 -10.14 1.94
N GLU A 129 -2.43 -11.29 1.51
CA GLU A 129 -3.21 -12.50 1.21
C GLU A 129 -4.05 -12.91 2.42
N LYS A 130 -3.43 -13.03 3.61
CA LYS A 130 -4.12 -13.41 4.85
C LYS A 130 -5.20 -12.41 5.26
N LEU A 131 -4.92 -11.11 5.16
CA LEU A 131 -5.88 -10.08 5.55
C LEU A 131 -7.07 -10.01 4.58
N LEU A 132 -6.81 -10.18 3.28
CA LEU A 132 -7.86 -10.22 2.27
C LEU A 132 -8.73 -11.48 2.40
N ASP A 133 -8.11 -12.63 2.68
CA ASP A 133 -8.82 -13.89 2.96
C ASP A 133 -9.67 -13.80 4.23
N TYR A 134 -9.14 -13.19 5.30
CA TYR A 134 -9.92 -12.95 6.50
C TYR A 134 -11.18 -12.10 6.21
N ARG A 135 -11.04 -11.08 5.35
CA ARG A 135 -12.17 -10.21 4.95
C ARG A 135 -13.23 -10.95 4.13
N THR A 136 -12.86 -11.90 3.28
CA THR A 136 -13.83 -12.68 2.50
C THR A 136 -14.66 -13.58 3.42
N VAL A 137 -14.01 -14.29 4.35
CA VAL A 137 -14.67 -15.16 5.33
C VAL A 137 -15.61 -14.37 6.25
N MET A 138 -15.14 -13.27 6.85
CA MET A 138 -15.97 -12.46 7.75
C MET A 138 -17.19 -11.86 7.05
N ASN A 139 -17.04 -11.46 5.78
CA ASN A 139 -18.17 -10.96 5.00
C ASN A 139 -19.19 -12.05 4.70
N ASP A 140 -18.78 -13.31 4.51
CA ASP A 140 -19.71 -14.41 4.24
C ASP A 140 -20.45 -14.90 5.50
N GLU A 141 -19.79 -14.94 6.67
CA GLU A 141 -20.47 -15.23 7.95
C GLU A 141 -21.53 -14.15 8.29
N SER A 142 -21.26 -12.89 7.95
CA SER A 142 -22.23 -11.80 8.16
C SER A 142 -23.47 -11.88 7.25
N LYS A 143 -23.37 -12.54 6.09
CA LYS A 143 -24.50 -12.79 5.19
C LYS A 143 -25.35 -13.96 5.65
N ASP A 144 -24.74 -15.03 6.17
CA ASP A 144 -25.48 -16.16 6.74
C ASP A 144 -26.24 -15.77 8.01
N ASN A 145 -25.70 -14.85 8.82
CA ASN A 145 -26.41 -14.30 9.99
C ASN A 145 -27.59 -13.36 9.64
N ARG A 146 -27.78 -12.98 8.37
CA ARG A 146 -28.95 -12.20 7.90
C ARG A 146 -30.12 -13.08 7.41
N MET A 147 -29.96 -14.41 7.37
CA MET A 147 -31.02 -15.38 7.03
C MET A 147 -31.50 -16.21 8.22
N SER A 148 -31.55 -15.64 9.44
CA SER A 148 -32.25 -16.30 10.56
C SER A 148 -32.97 -15.32 11.49
N CYS A 149 -33.67 -14.34 10.91
CA CYS A 149 -34.71 -13.59 11.61
C CYS A 149 -36.00 -13.61 10.79
N THR A 150 -36.56 -14.80 10.63
CA THR A 150 -38.02 -14.98 10.53
C THR A 150 -38.40 -16.18 11.36
N VAL A 151 -38.09 -16.11 12.67
CA VAL A 151 -38.77 -16.96 13.63
C VAL A 151 -40.14 -16.32 13.81
N ASN A 152 -41.11 -16.81 13.05
CA ASN A 152 -42.52 -16.52 13.30
C ASN A 152 -42.83 -16.93 14.74
N LEU A 153 -43.23 -15.96 15.55
CA LEU A 153 -44.04 -16.19 16.74
C LEU A 153 -45.38 -16.79 16.28
N LEU A 154 -45.48 -18.11 16.33
CA LEU A 154 -46.72 -18.87 16.50
C LEU A 154 -46.42 -20.08 17.40
#